data_AF-A0A8S0X8F4-F1
#
_entry.id   AF-A0A8S0X8F4-F1
#
_cell.length_a   1.000
_cell.length_b   1.000
_cell.length_c   1.000
_cell.angle_alpha   90.00
_cell.angle_beta   90.00
_cell.angle_gamma   90.00
#
_symmetry.space_group_name_H-M   'P 1'
#
loop_
_entity.id
_entity.type
_entity.pdbx_description
1 polymer ?
#
loop_
_entity_poly.entity_id
_entity_poly.type
_entity_poly.pdbx_seq_one_letter_code
_entity_poly.pdbx_strand_id
1 'polypeptide(L)'
;MSPVATTSSTALLLQELPHHLLLDPRLVGTTLKVIVNSGSYSEKELSVTINEVDGQVSICHVVYNKLTGLPPEWVSLKHLNVTCDNGLLVVIKGEHCSKHHDGQVLMNLAVVRRSPGTADTLLDKRLELTTDFLCVGSESKEEKKLNSSLMTSLWDDMRKLARG
;
A
#
# COMPACT_ATOMS: atom_id res chain seq x y z
N MET A 1 -39.35 27.20 -43.92
CA MET A 1 -39.72 25.97 -43.19
C MET A 1 -38.44 25.29 -42.79
N SER A 2 -38.16 25.25 -41.48
CA SER A 2 -36.87 24.85 -40.91
C SER A 2 -36.76 23.33 -40.72
N PRO A 3 -35.55 22.77 -40.86
CA PRO A 3 -35.08 21.66 -40.05
C PRO A 3 -33.75 22.08 -39.36
N VAL A 4 -33.22 21.47 -38.30
CA VAL A 4 -33.57 20.31 -37.49
C VAL A 4 -32.75 20.44 -36.20
N ALA A 5 -33.24 19.78 -35.16
CA ALA A 5 -32.79 19.75 -33.77
C ALA A 5 -31.28 19.86 -33.49
N THR A 6 -30.98 20.76 -32.56
CA THR A 6 -29.81 20.76 -31.68
C THR A 6 -29.86 19.54 -30.75
N THR A 7 -28.97 18.57 -30.93
CA THR A 7 -28.59 17.62 -29.87
C THR A 7 -27.18 17.95 -29.41
N SER A 8 -27.11 18.81 -28.40
CA SER A 8 -25.89 19.07 -27.64
C SER A 8 -25.65 17.87 -26.72
N SER A 9 -24.72 16.99 -27.12
CA SER A 9 -24.32 15.83 -26.32
C SER A 9 -23.47 16.30 -25.14
N THR A 10 -24.10 16.51 -23.99
CA THR A 10 -23.45 16.78 -22.71
C THR A 10 -22.74 15.50 -22.24
N ALA A 11 -21.51 15.29 -22.70
CA ALA A 11 -20.59 14.39 -22.02
C ALA A 11 -20.30 15.02 -20.66
N LEU A 12 -20.96 14.53 -19.61
CA LEU A 12 -20.63 14.88 -18.23
C LEU A 12 -19.19 14.43 -17.97
N LEU A 13 -18.28 15.38 -17.92
CA LEU A 13 -16.96 15.20 -17.35
C LEU A 13 -17.17 14.76 -15.90
N LEU A 14 -17.11 13.45 -15.64
CA LEU A 14 -16.86 12.93 -14.31
C LEU A 14 -15.53 13.57 -13.87
N GLN A 15 -15.62 14.62 -13.08
CA GLN A 15 -14.49 15.09 -12.30
C GLN A 15 -14.12 13.93 -11.37
N GLU A 16 -13.10 13.16 -11.75
CA GLU A 16 -12.47 12.24 -10.82
C GLU A 16 -11.99 13.08 -9.64
N LEU A 17 -12.72 13.02 -8.53
CA LEU A 17 -12.24 13.59 -7.27
C LEU A 17 -10.85 13.03 -7.02
N PRO A 18 -9.92 13.75 -6.37
CA PRO A 18 -8.65 13.16 -5.97
C PRO A 18 -8.92 11.92 -5.09
N HIS A 19 -8.83 10.72 -5.66
CA HIS A 19 -8.99 9.48 -4.94
C HIS A 19 -7.73 9.29 -4.11
N HIS A 20 -7.87 9.40 -2.78
CA HIS A 20 -6.76 9.15 -1.87
C HIS A 20 -6.25 7.72 -2.07
N LEU A 21 -4.93 7.52 -2.27
CA LEU A 21 -4.32 6.25 -2.69
C LEU A 21 -4.70 5.06 -1.79
N LEU A 22 -4.89 5.31 -0.49
CA LEU A 22 -5.26 4.28 0.47
C LEU A 22 -6.74 3.88 0.44
N LEU A 23 -7.57 4.58 -0.34
CA LEU A 23 -8.99 4.26 -0.53
C LEU A 23 -9.22 3.33 -1.73
N ASP A 24 -8.16 2.71 -2.25
CA ASP A 24 -8.27 1.68 -3.28
C ASP A 24 -8.93 0.40 -2.68
N PRO A 25 -10.05 -0.09 -3.24
CA PRO A 25 -10.71 -1.31 -2.77
C PRO A 25 -9.80 -2.54 -2.71
N ARG A 26 -8.74 -2.59 -3.52
CA ARG A 26 -7.77 -3.69 -3.52
C ARG A 26 -6.91 -3.75 -2.26
N LEU A 27 -6.89 -2.68 -1.47
CA LEU A 27 -6.16 -2.60 -0.21
C LEU A 27 -6.99 -3.03 1.00
N VAL A 28 -8.30 -3.26 0.85
CA VAL A 28 -9.19 -3.67 1.95
C VAL A 28 -8.65 -4.93 2.66
N GLY A 29 -8.66 -4.89 3.99
CA GLY A 29 -8.10 -5.91 4.87
C GLY A 29 -6.58 -5.77 5.11
N THR A 30 -5.92 -4.81 4.46
CA THR A 30 -4.49 -4.58 4.66
C THR A 30 -4.25 -3.59 5.79
N THR A 31 -3.24 -3.89 6.63
CA THR A 31 -2.77 -2.95 7.65
C THR A 31 -1.49 -2.28 7.19
N LEU A 32 -1.48 -0.95 7.18
CA LEU A 32 -0.42 -0.08 6.67
C LEU A 32 0.08 0.86 7.76
N LYS A 33 1.34 1.28 7.67
CA LYS A 33 1.88 2.35 8.51
C LYS A 33 1.81 3.68 7.78
N VAL A 34 1.18 4.63 8.43
CA VAL A 34 0.95 5.98 7.89
C VAL A 34 1.35 7.03 8.91
N ILE A 35 1.55 8.26 8.46
CA ILE A 35 1.73 9.41 9.34
C ILE A 35 0.39 10.15 9.41
N VAL A 36 -0.06 10.44 10.64
CA VAL A 36 -1.25 11.27 10.86
C VAL A 36 -0.81 12.70 11.19
N ASN A 37 -1.31 13.68 10.45
CA ASN A 37 -0.83 15.07 10.51
C ASN A 37 -1.81 16.02 11.22
N SER A 38 -2.81 15.48 11.93
CA SER A 38 -3.88 16.29 12.53
C SER A 38 -4.38 15.71 13.86
N GLY A 39 -5.13 16.53 14.60
CA GLY A 39 -5.75 16.18 15.88
C GLY A 39 -4.75 15.83 16.98
N SER A 40 -5.13 14.93 17.89
CA SER A 40 -4.28 14.43 18.98
C SER A 40 -3.14 13.50 18.51
N TYR A 41 -3.10 13.20 17.20
CA TYR A 41 -2.16 12.29 16.56
C TYR A 41 -1.17 13.00 15.64
N SER A 42 -1.10 14.33 15.68
CA SER A 42 -0.21 15.12 14.82
C SER A 42 1.23 14.59 14.82
N GLU A 43 1.76 14.36 13.61
CA GLU A 43 3.10 13.85 13.31
C GLU A 43 3.40 12.46 13.89
N LYS A 44 2.37 11.64 14.17
CA LYS A 44 2.56 10.29 14.70
C LYS A 44 2.44 9.24 13.61
N GLU A 45 3.34 8.26 13.66
CA GLU A 45 3.21 7.00 12.92
C GLU A 45 2.12 6.15 13.58
N LEU A 46 1.08 5.79 12.81
CA LEU A 46 0.03 4.88 13.24
C LEU A 46 -0.08 3.70 12.28
N SER A 47 -0.46 2.55 12.82
CA SER A 47 -0.94 1.43 12.01
C SER A 47 -2.43 1.59 11.77
N VAL A 48 -2.80 1.66 10.49
CA VAL A 48 -4.18 1.78 10.03
C VAL A 48 -4.56 0.55 9.23
N THR A 49 -5.79 0.12 9.32
CA THR A 49 -6.37 -0.94 8.49
C THR A 49 -7.33 -0.30 7.49
N ILE A 50 -7.20 -0.67 6.23
CA ILE A 50 -8.16 -0.27 5.19
C ILE A 50 -9.35 -1.19 5.28
N ASN A 51 -10.54 -0.65 5.53
CA ASN A 51 -11.77 -1.42 5.69
C ASN A 51 -12.84 -0.89 4.75
N GLU A 52 -13.79 -1.75 4.41
CA GLU A 52 -15.03 -1.33 3.78
C GLU A 52 -16.11 -1.18 4.87
N VAL A 53 -16.69 0.01 4.98
CA VAL A 53 -17.75 0.35 5.94
C VAL A 53 -18.91 0.93 5.13
N ASP A 54 -20.08 0.32 5.23
CA ASP A 54 -21.29 0.74 4.51
C ASP A 54 -21.10 0.90 2.98
N GLY A 55 -20.28 0.03 2.38
CA GLY A 55 -19.96 0.06 0.95
C GLY A 55 -18.92 1.10 0.54
N GLN A 56 -18.29 1.78 1.51
CA GLN A 56 -17.25 2.78 1.27
C GLN A 56 -15.92 2.35 1.92
N VAL A 57 -14.85 2.43 1.13
CA VAL A 57 -13.49 2.19 1.63
C VAL A 57 -13.11 3.33 2.58
N SER A 58 -12.60 2.96 3.75
CA SER A 58 -12.27 3.85 4.85
C SER A 58 -10.92 3.49 5.46
N ILE A 59 -10.18 4.51 5.91
CA ILE A 59 -8.95 4.32 6.68
C ILE A 59 -9.35 4.24 8.15
N CYS A 60 -9.07 3.13 8.79
CA CYS A 60 -9.44 2.93 10.19
C CYS A 60 -8.21 2.67 11.05
N HIS A 61 -8.24 3.08 12.30
CA HIS A 61 -7.23 2.67 13.29
C HIS A 61 -7.92 2.14 14.55
N VAL A 62 -7.24 1.24 15.25
CA VAL A 62 -7.77 0.65 16.48
C VAL A 62 -7.27 1.45 17.67
N VAL A 63 -8.19 2.00 18.46
CA VAL A 63 -7.91 2.73 19.70
C VAL A 63 -8.76 2.12 20.81
N TYR A 64 -8.14 1.63 21.89
CA TYR A 64 -8.84 0.97 23.00
C TYR A 64 -9.83 -0.11 22.53
N ASN A 65 -9.41 -0.98 21.59
CA ASN A 65 -10.22 -2.02 20.96
C ASN A 65 -11.46 -1.53 20.18
N LYS A 66 -11.55 -0.22 19.91
CA LYS A 66 -12.58 0.35 19.04
C LYS A 66 -11.96 0.73 17.70
N LEU A 67 -12.67 0.41 16.63
CA LEU A 67 -12.33 0.84 15.29
C LEU A 67 -12.78 2.29 15.11
N THR A 68 -11.84 3.18 14.87
CA THR A 68 -12.10 4.60 14.63
C THR A 68 -11.72 4.94 13.20
N GLY A 69 -12.61 5.63 12.48
CA GLY A 69 -12.31 6.14 11.14
C GLY A 69 -11.38 7.36 11.21
N LEU A 70 -10.43 7.42 10.29
CA LEU A 70 -9.56 8.57 10.08
C LEU A 70 -9.92 9.26 8.76
N PRO A 71 -10.09 10.59 8.75
CA PRO A 71 -10.26 11.34 7.52
C PRO A 71 -9.04 11.16 6.60
N PRO A 72 -9.21 10.90 5.30
CA PRO A 72 -8.11 10.72 4.36
C PRO A 72 -7.14 11.90 4.34
N GLU A 73 -7.65 13.12 4.46
CA GLU A 73 -6.85 14.35 4.48
C GLU A 73 -5.93 14.48 5.70
N TRP A 74 -6.14 13.66 6.75
CA TRP A 74 -5.25 13.62 7.91
C TRP A 74 -4.08 12.67 7.71
N VAL A 75 -4.12 11.83 6.68
CA VAL A 75 -3.22 10.70 6.52
C VAL A 75 -2.23 10.99 5.39
N SER A 76 -0.95 10.81 5.66
CA SER A 76 0.09 10.78 4.63
C SER A 76 0.86 9.47 4.68
N LEU A 77 1.40 9.08 3.53
CA LEU A 77 2.25 7.91 3.43
C LEU A 77 3.56 8.17 4.16
N LYS A 78 4.02 7.17 4.91
CA LYS A 78 5.38 7.18 5.44
C LYS A 78 6.36 7.09 4.28
N HIS A 79 7.32 8.00 4.23
CA HIS A 79 8.42 7.91 3.27
C HIS A 79 9.30 6.69 3.59
N LEU A 80 9.54 5.85 2.60
CA LEU A 80 10.39 4.67 2.73
C LEU A 80 11.85 5.05 2.61
N ASN A 81 12.67 4.49 3.49
CA ASN A 81 14.11 4.49 3.35
C ASN A 81 14.56 3.19 2.65
N VAL A 82 14.96 3.30 1.38
CA VAL A 82 15.36 2.17 0.54
C VAL A 82 16.46 1.29 1.16
N THR A 83 17.34 1.86 1.98
CA THR A 83 18.46 1.11 2.57
C THR A 83 18.13 0.49 3.94
N CYS A 84 17.07 0.94 4.61
CA CYS A 84 16.72 0.49 5.97
C CYS A 84 15.38 -0.26 6.04
N ASP A 85 14.40 0.10 5.20
CA ASP A 85 13.09 -0.52 5.20
C ASP A 85 13.12 -1.81 4.38
N ASN A 86 13.16 -2.93 5.11
CA ASN A 86 13.28 -4.29 4.58
C ASN A 86 12.17 -5.23 5.10
N GLY A 87 11.12 -4.65 5.71
CA GLY A 87 9.96 -5.38 6.20
C GLY A 87 8.93 -5.64 5.09
N LEU A 88 7.73 -6.04 5.51
CA LEU A 88 6.61 -6.15 4.58
C LEU A 88 6.30 -4.80 3.93
N LEU A 89 6.28 -4.77 2.60
CA LEU A 89 5.90 -3.61 1.80
C LEU A 89 4.64 -3.95 1.00
N VAL A 90 3.75 -2.98 0.88
CA VAL A 90 2.48 -3.09 0.15
C VAL A 90 2.51 -2.11 -1.00
N VAL A 91 2.10 -2.57 -2.17
CA VAL A 91 1.97 -1.71 -3.33
C VAL A 91 0.62 -1.02 -3.27
N ILE A 92 0.64 0.30 -3.34
CA ILE A 92 -0.52 1.18 -3.15
C ILE A 92 -0.94 1.92 -4.41
N LYS A 93 -0.21 1.80 -5.53
CA LYS A 93 -0.59 2.42 -6.81
C LYS A 93 -0.03 1.64 -8.01
N GLY A 94 -0.66 1.85 -9.17
CA GLY A 94 -0.19 1.36 -10.47
C GLY A 94 -0.55 -0.10 -10.78
N GLU A 95 -0.53 -0.42 -12.08
CA GLU A 95 -0.51 -1.80 -12.58
C GLU A 95 0.96 -2.24 -12.69
N HIS A 96 1.29 -3.40 -12.13
CA HIS A 96 2.66 -3.87 -12.03
C HIS A 96 3.23 -4.31 -13.39
N CYS A 97 3.68 -3.34 -14.18
CA CYS A 97 4.49 -3.57 -15.37
C CYS A 97 5.70 -2.64 -15.33
N SER A 98 6.85 -3.24 -15.02
CA SER A 98 8.19 -2.67 -15.03
C SER A 98 8.45 -1.87 -16.31
N LYS A 99 8.48 -0.54 -16.19
CA LYS A 99 9.21 0.31 -17.12
C LYS A 99 10.39 0.87 -16.35
N HIS A 100 11.60 0.62 -16.83
CA HIS A 100 12.83 1.18 -16.27
C HIS A 100 12.66 2.69 -16.11
N HIS A 101 12.63 3.15 -14.87
CA HIS A 101 12.72 4.58 -14.56
C HIS A 101 14.20 4.92 -14.47
N ASP A 102 14.80 5.31 -15.59
CA ASP A 102 16.19 5.74 -15.64
C ASP A 102 16.44 6.85 -14.61
N GLY A 103 17.34 6.59 -13.67
CA GLY A 103 17.80 7.54 -12.66
C GLY A 103 17.09 7.53 -11.31
N GLN A 104 16.10 6.66 -11.08
CA GLN A 104 15.44 6.54 -9.76
C GLN A 104 15.97 5.36 -8.95
N VAL A 105 16.04 5.53 -7.62
CA VAL A 105 16.42 4.45 -6.71
C VAL A 105 15.25 3.46 -6.64
N LEU A 106 15.49 2.23 -7.12
CA LEU A 106 14.52 1.14 -7.14
C LEU A 106 14.72 0.19 -5.96
N MET A 107 13.62 -0.28 -5.37
CA MET A 107 13.61 -1.38 -4.40
C MET A 107 13.35 -2.69 -5.12
N ASN A 108 14.21 -3.70 -4.89
CA ASN A 108 13.98 -5.06 -5.38
C ASN A 108 13.17 -5.86 -4.34
N LEU A 109 11.96 -6.24 -4.70
CA LEU A 109 10.96 -6.81 -3.82
C LEU A 109 10.70 -8.27 -4.17
N ALA A 110 10.70 -9.12 -3.14
CA ALA A 110 10.16 -10.46 -3.23
C ALA A 110 8.63 -10.39 -3.11
N VAL A 111 7.89 -11.03 -4.03
CA VAL A 111 6.44 -11.07 -3.93
C VAL A 111 6.03 -12.26 -3.07
N VAL A 112 5.18 -12.01 -2.08
CA VAL A 112 4.64 -13.07 -1.21
C VAL A 112 3.13 -13.20 -1.38
N ARG A 113 2.62 -14.41 -1.21
CA ARG A 113 1.19 -14.67 -1.02
C ARG A 113 0.93 -14.75 0.48
N ARG A 114 0.09 -13.85 0.98
CA ARG A 114 -0.31 -13.82 2.39
C ARG A 114 -1.49 -14.78 2.64
N SER A 115 -1.39 -15.50 3.76
CA SER A 115 -2.41 -16.46 4.18
C SER A 115 -2.65 -16.32 5.69
N PRO A 116 -3.84 -15.86 6.14
CA PRO A 116 -4.10 -15.60 7.54
C PRO A 116 -3.79 -16.80 8.45
N GLY A 117 -3.04 -16.54 9.54
CA GLY A 117 -2.69 -17.56 10.54
C GLY A 117 -1.60 -18.56 10.11
N THR A 118 -1.01 -18.39 8.93
CA THR A 118 0.08 -19.25 8.42
C THR A 118 1.26 -18.40 7.94
N ALA A 119 2.42 -19.03 7.75
CA ALA A 119 3.57 -18.34 7.15
C ALA A 119 3.26 -17.94 5.71
N ASP A 120 3.71 -16.75 5.33
CA ASP A 120 3.58 -16.25 3.96
C ASP A 120 4.37 -17.15 3.00
N THR A 121 3.85 -17.29 1.78
CA THR A 121 4.48 -18.11 0.75
C THR A 121 5.20 -17.22 -0.25
N LEU A 122 6.51 -17.41 -0.40
CA LEU A 122 7.28 -16.71 -1.43
C LEU A 122 6.82 -17.15 -2.82
N LEU A 123 6.54 -16.19 -3.69
CA LEU A 123 6.25 -16.43 -5.09
C LEU A 123 7.52 -16.27 -5.91
N ASP A 124 7.61 -16.98 -7.04
CA ASP A 124 8.71 -16.84 -8.01
C ASP A 124 8.53 -15.59 -8.89
N LYS A 125 8.32 -14.45 -8.23
CA LYS A 125 8.14 -13.14 -8.85
C LYS A 125 8.93 -12.11 -8.06
N ARG A 126 9.57 -11.21 -8.80
CA ARG A 126 10.28 -10.05 -8.27
C ARG A 126 9.69 -8.78 -8.87
N LEU A 127 9.66 -7.73 -8.06
CA LEU A 127 9.23 -6.41 -8.51
C LEU A 127 10.35 -5.41 -8.24
N GLU A 128 10.55 -4.50 -9.19
CA GLU A 128 11.42 -3.34 -9.02
C GLU A 128 10.56 -2.10 -9.06
N LEU A 129 10.44 -1.44 -7.91
CA LEU A 129 9.52 -0.32 -7.72
C LEU A 129 10.19 0.83 -6.98
N THR A 130 9.79 2.05 -7.29
CA THR A 130 10.22 3.24 -6.54
C THR A 130 9.40 3.35 -5.26
N THR A 131 9.92 4.07 -4.27
CA THR A 131 9.28 4.22 -2.96
C THR A 131 7.89 4.83 -3.04
N ASP A 132 7.61 5.64 -4.06
CA ASP A 132 6.30 6.27 -4.24
C ASP A 132 5.17 5.28 -4.55
N PHE A 133 5.49 4.04 -4.96
CA PHE A 133 4.51 2.98 -5.23
C PHE A 133 4.21 2.12 -4.01
N LEU A 134 4.92 2.34 -2.92
CA LEU A 134 5.01 1.42 -1.81
C LEU A 134 4.60 2.11 -0.51
N CYS A 135 4.06 1.31 0.40
CA CYS A 135 3.80 1.69 1.77
C CYS A 135 4.28 0.58 2.69
N VAL A 136 4.71 0.93 3.90
CA VAL A 136 5.11 -0.08 4.89
C VAL A 136 3.86 -0.82 5.36
N GLY A 137 3.85 -2.13 5.19
CA GLY A 137 2.86 -3.00 5.81
C GLY A 137 3.13 -3.18 7.29
N SER A 138 2.08 -3.28 8.09
CA SER A 138 2.18 -3.68 9.49
C SER A 138 1.94 -5.18 9.61
N GLU A 139 2.82 -5.84 10.35
CA GLU A 139 2.71 -7.24 10.77
C GLU A 139 2.64 -7.31 12.29
N SER A 140 1.76 -8.17 12.78
CA SER A 140 1.71 -8.60 14.18
C SER A 140 2.98 -9.35 14.58
N LYS A 141 3.20 -9.54 15.89
CA LYS A 141 4.37 -10.28 16.38
C LYS A 141 4.30 -11.75 15.96
N GLU A 142 3.10 -12.29 15.90
CA GLU A 142 2.77 -13.65 15.52
C GLU A 142 3.08 -13.88 14.04
N GLU A 143 2.64 -12.97 13.16
CA GLU A 143 2.97 -13.00 11.72
C GLU A 143 4.48 -12.89 11.50
N LYS A 144 5.16 -11.95 12.16
CA LYS A 144 6.63 -11.84 12.07
C LYS A 144 7.34 -13.11 12.52
N LYS A 145 6.81 -13.80 13.53
CA LYS A 145 7.37 -15.08 13.99
C LYS A 145 7.17 -16.16 12.92
N LEU A 146 5.99 -16.26 12.33
CA LEU A 146 5.70 -17.20 11.24
C LEU A 146 6.59 -16.93 10.01
N ASN A 147 6.85 -15.66 9.70
CA ASN A 147 7.63 -15.22 8.54
C ASN A 147 9.14 -15.14 8.79
N SER A 148 9.61 -15.41 10.02
CA SER A 148 11.02 -15.25 10.39
C SER A 148 11.96 -16.12 9.55
N SER A 149 11.57 -17.38 9.29
CA SER A 149 12.34 -18.30 8.46
C SER A 149 12.41 -17.85 7.00
N LEU A 150 11.29 -17.36 6.45
CA LEU A 150 11.22 -16.82 5.09
C LEU A 150 12.16 -15.64 4.91
N MET A 151 12.18 -14.72 5.89
CA MET A 151 13.13 -13.60 5.87
C MET A 151 14.56 -14.10 5.90
N THR A 152 14.91 -15.04 6.77
CA THR A 152 16.27 -15.62 6.80
C THR A 152 16.67 -16.21 5.45
N SER A 153 15.80 -16.97 4.80
CA SER A 153 16.07 -17.52 3.46
C SER A 153 16.31 -16.44 2.42
N LEU A 154 15.49 -15.37 2.40
CA LEU A 154 15.69 -14.24 1.49
C LEU A 154 17.04 -13.54 1.70
N TRP A 155 17.45 -13.37 2.96
CA TRP A 155 18.76 -12.78 3.30
C TRP A 155 19.92 -13.66 2.82
N ASP A 156 19.82 -14.97 2.99
CA ASP A 156 20.88 -15.88 2.56
C ASP A 156 21.00 -15.95 1.03
N ASP A 157 19.88 -15.91 0.30
CA ASP A 157 19.90 -15.85 -1.15
C ASP A 157 20.49 -14.53 -1.67
N MET A 158 20.13 -13.39 -1.05
CA MET A 158 20.74 -12.11 -1.37
C MET A 158 22.26 -12.09 -1.10
N ARG A 159 22.71 -12.69 0.00
CA ARG A 159 24.15 -12.81 0.30
C ARG A 159 24.89 -13.68 -0.71
N LYS A 160 24.26 -14.75 -1.20
CA LYS A 160 24.85 -15.60 -2.24
C LYS A 160 24.96 -14.84 -3.56
N LEU A 161 23.90 -14.12 -3.95
CA LEU A 161 23.89 -13.26 -5.14
C LEU A 161 24.95 -12.16 -5.09
N ALA A 162 25.23 -11.57 -3.92
CA ALA A 162 26.24 -10.53 -3.77
C ALA A 162 27.70 -11.06 -3.75
N ARG A 163 27.89 -12.38 -3.66
CA ARG A 163 29.21 -13.03 -3.58
C ARG A 163 29.61 -13.77 -4.86
N GLY A 164 28.69 -13.94 -5.81
CA GLY A 164 28.94 -14.52 -7.13
C GLY A 164 29.15 -13.43 -8.17
#